data_AF-A0A3C0S188-F1
#
_entry.id   AF-A0A3C0S188-F1
#
_cell.length_a   1.000
_cell.length_b   1.000
_cell.length_c   1.000
_cell.angle_alpha   90.00
_cell.angle_beta   90.00
_cell.angle_gamma   90.00
#
_symmetry.space_group_name_H-M   'P 1'
#
loop_
_entity.id
_entity.type
_entity.pdbx_description
1 polymer ?
#
loop_
_entity_poly.entity_id
_entity_poly.type
_entity_poly.pdbx_seq_one_letter_code
_entity_poly.pdbx_strand_id
1 'polypeptide(L)'
;KVRLTATEHFMISTKAREAGMRVSDWIRAAAKSARVVARLKPEDLQLMRMLSGLANNLNQLTKLAHRDGILSIARKADSTLTEIFDALKYFNSHDRQDT
;
A
#
# COMPACT_ATOMS: atom_id res chain seq x y z
N LYS A 1 31.98 20.41 -19.49
CA LYS A 1 33.05 19.88 -18.60
C LYS A 1 32.44 19.70 -17.21
N VAL A 2 32.43 18.49 -16.66
CA VAL A 2 31.94 18.23 -15.28
C VAL A 2 33.07 18.57 -14.31
N ARG A 3 32.78 19.34 -13.25
CA ARG A 3 33.75 19.62 -12.19
C ARG A 3 33.62 18.52 -11.13
N LEU A 4 34.76 17.95 -10.75
CA LEU A 4 34.87 16.92 -9.74
C LEU A 4 35.80 17.41 -8.65
N THR A 5 35.45 17.12 -7.40
CA THR A 5 36.38 17.19 -6.28
C THR A 5 37.49 16.14 -6.45
N ALA A 6 38.60 16.30 -5.73
CA ALA A 6 39.70 15.34 -5.77
C ALA A 6 39.23 13.92 -5.39
N THR A 7 38.35 13.81 -4.39
CA THR A 7 37.77 12.54 -3.93
C THR A 7 36.88 11.90 -5.00
N GLU A 8 36.01 12.66 -5.64
CA GLU A 8 35.15 12.15 -6.72
C GLU A 8 35.98 11.67 -7.91
N HIS A 9 37.00 12.44 -8.29
CA HIS A 9 37.92 12.06 -9.35
C HIS A 9 38.65 10.75 -9.02
N PHE A 10 39.17 10.62 -7.80
CA PHE A 10 39.83 9.40 -7.33
C PHE A 10 38.90 8.18 -7.38
N MET A 11 37.67 8.30 -6.84
CA MET A 11 36.69 7.21 -6.85
C MET A 11 36.31 6.78 -8.27
N ILE A 12 36.02 7.73 -9.16
CA ILE A 12 35.63 7.42 -10.54
C ILE A 12 36.81 6.82 -11.29
N SER A 13 38.03 7.35 -11.12
CA SER A 13 39.22 6.83 -11.78
C SER A 13 39.55 5.40 -11.36
N THR A 14 39.35 5.07 -10.08
CA THR A 14 39.53 3.72 -9.54
C THR A 14 38.53 2.75 -10.17
N LYS A 15 37.24 3.10 -10.18
CA LYS A 15 36.18 2.27 -10.79
C LYS A 15 36.37 2.09 -12.30
N ALA A 16 36.81 3.13 -13.00
CA ALA A 16 37.13 3.04 -14.42
C ALA A 16 38.30 2.10 -14.69
N ARG A 17 39.36 2.17 -13.88
CA ARG A 17 40.52 1.28 -13.96
C ARG A 17 40.12 -0.18 -13.70
N GLU A 18 39.32 -0.44 -12.66
CA GLU A 18 38.82 -1.78 -12.34
C GLU A 18 37.95 -2.36 -13.46
N ALA A 19 37.17 -1.52 -14.14
CA ALA A 19 36.39 -1.92 -15.31
C ALA A 19 37.23 -2.05 -16.60
N GLY A 20 38.53 -1.73 -16.58
CA GLY A 20 39.39 -1.72 -17.77
C GLY A 20 39.01 -0.64 -18.79
N MET A 21 38.37 0.46 -18.35
CA MET A 21 37.84 1.52 -19.21
C MET A 21 38.52 2.86 -18.96
N ARG A 22 38.46 3.77 -19.94
CA ARG A 22 38.79 5.19 -19.71
C ARG A 22 37.73 5.84 -18.82
N VAL A 23 38.16 6.79 -17.99
CA VAL A 23 37.29 7.55 -17.07
C VAL A 23 36.08 8.15 -17.78
N SER A 24 36.28 8.73 -18.97
CA SER A 24 35.19 9.31 -19.78
C SER A 24 34.15 8.28 -20.23
N ASP A 25 34.60 7.08 -20.59
CA ASP A 25 33.74 6.02 -21.09
C ASP A 25 32.97 5.36 -19.95
N TRP A 26 33.64 5.20 -18.80
CA TRP A 26 33.00 4.75 -17.57
C TRP A 26 31.90 5.72 -17.12
N ILE A 27 32.18 7.03 -17.05
CA ILE A 27 31.16 8.04 -16.69
C ILE A 27 29.99 7.99 -17.68
N ARG A 28 30.26 7.86 -18.98
CA ARG A 28 29.20 7.79 -20.01
C ARG A 28 28.34 6.54 -19.84
N ALA A 29 28.95 5.39 -19.61
CA ALA A 29 28.23 4.14 -19.36
C ALA A 29 27.39 4.24 -18.09
N ALA A 30 28.00 4.70 -16.99
CA ALA A 30 27.33 4.90 -15.71
C ALA A 30 26.14 5.85 -15.83
N ALA A 31 26.30 6.99 -16.52
CA ALA A 31 25.24 7.97 -16.73
C ALA A 31 24.09 7.42 -17.60
N LYS A 32 24.39 6.59 -18.61
CA LYS A 32 23.35 5.91 -19.42
C LYS A 32 22.58 4.86 -18.64
N SER A 33 23.24 4.14 -17.73
CA SER A 33 22.62 3.12 -16.87
C SER A 33 21.93 3.69 -15.64
N ALA A 34 22.27 4.92 -15.24
CA ALA A 34 21.73 5.52 -14.03
C ALA A 34 20.22 5.79 -14.20
N ARG A 35 19.43 5.26 -13.27
CA ARG A 35 18.01 5.59 -13.16
C ARG A 35 17.85 6.85 -12.31
N VAL A 36 17.55 7.97 -12.95
CA VAL A 36 17.15 9.20 -12.26
C VAL A 36 15.65 9.11 -12.01
N VAL A 37 15.26 8.93 -10.75
CA VAL A 37 13.85 8.92 -10.35
C VAL A 37 13.43 10.35 -10.01
N ALA A 38 12.35 10.82 -10.60
CA ALA A 38 11.78 12.12 -10.25
C ALA A 38 11.37 12.15 -8.78
N ARG A 39 11.55 13.29 -8.11
CA ARG A 39 10.99 13.47 -6.77
C ARG A 39 9.47 13.33 -6.84
N LEU A 40 8.88 12.66 -5.85
CA LEU A 40 7.43 12.60 -5.68
C LEU A 40 6.88 14.02 -5.63
N LYS A 41 5.82 14.28 -6.39
CA LYS A 41 5.18 15.59 -6.37
C LYS A 41 4.46 15.79 -5.03
N PRO A 42 4.16 17.04 -4.62
CA PRO A 42 3.40 17.29 -3.39
C PRO A 42 2.10 16.49 -3.31
N GLU A 43 1.43 16.29 -4.45
CA GLU A 43 0.19 15.52 -4.56
C GLU A 43 0.43 14.02 -4.29
N ASP A 44 1.50 13.44 -4.83
CA ASP A 44 1.88 12.03 -4.58
C ASP A 44 2.22 11.80 -3.10
N LEU A 45 2.92 12.77 -2.48
CA LEU A 45 3.23 12.73 -1.06
C LEU A 45 1.97 12.82 -0.19
N GLN A 46 0.99 13.64 -0.60
CA GLN A 46 -0.30 13.72 0.08
C GLN A 46 -1.07 12.40 -0.02
N LEU A 47 -1.06 11.76 -1.20
CA LEU A 47 -1.67 10.44 -1.38
C LEU A 47 -0.99 9.38 -0.50
N MET A 48 0.33 9.36 -0.42
CA MET A 48 1.07 8.42 0.44
C MET A 48 0.75 8.61 1.93
N ARG A 49 0.61 9.87 2.38
CA ARG A 49 0.19 10.16 3.76
C ARG A 49 -1.24 9.70 4.04
N MET A 50 -2.15 9.92 3.09
CA MET A 50 -3.53 9.44 3.20
C MET A 50 -3.58 7.92 3.27
N LEU A 51 -2.85 7.21 2.40
CA LEU A 51 -2.74 5.75 2.40
C LEU A 51 -2.20 5.23 3.73
N SER A 52 -1.20 5.92 4.30
CA SER A 52 -0.65 5.56 5.61
C SER A 52 -1.68 5.72 6.73
N GLY A 53 -2.49 6.79 6.67
CA GLY A 53 -3.62 6.99 7.58
C GLY A 53 -4.68 5.89 7.46
N LEU A 54 -5.06 5.53 6.23
CA LEU A 54 -6.03 4.47 5.97
C LEU A 54 -5.53 3.09 6.44
N ALA A 55 -4.27 2.77 6.19
CA ALA A 55 -3.65 1.53 6.67
C ALA A 55 -3.64 1.45 8.20
N ASN A 56 -3.37 2.58 8.88
CA ASN A 56 -3.43 2.65 10.34
C ASN A 56 -4.86 2.44 10.85
N ASN A 57 -5.85 3.08 10.22
CA ASN A 57 -7.26 2.90 10.56
C ASN A 57 -7.70 1.44 10.41
N LEU A 58 -7.33 0.80 9.29
CA LEU A 58 -7.61 -0.62 9.07
C LEU A 58 -6.96 -1.52 10.13
N ASN A 59 -5.72 -1.24 10.51
CA ASN A 59 -5.02 -1.99 11.56
C ASN A 59 -5.70 -1.84 12.92
N GLN A 60 -6.20 -0.65 13.24
CA GLN A 60 -6.96 -0.40 14.47
C GLN A 60 -8.29 -1.17 14.46
N LEU A 61 -9.04 -1.11 13.36
CA LEU A 61 -10.28 -1.87 13.20
C LEU A 61 -10.05 -3.38 13.32
N THR A 62 -8.96 -3.89 12.75
CA THR A 62 -8.60 -5.30 12.85
C THR A 62 -8.28 -5.71 14.29
N LYS A 63 -7.51 -4.89 15.01
CA LYS A 63 -7.21 -5.11 16.43
C LYS A 63 -8.46 -5.02 17.31
N LEU A 64 -9.35 -4.07 17.03
CA LEU A 64 -10.63 -3.93 17.73
C LEU A 64 -11.52 -5.15 17.48
N ALA A 65 -11.65 -5.58 16.22
CA ALA A 65 -12.42 -6.77 15.85
C ALA A 65 -11.88 -8.04 16.51
N HIS A 66 -10.55 -8.15 16.63
CA HIS A 66 -9.90 -9.27 17.33
C HIS A 66 -10.11 -9.21 18.85
N ARG A 67 -10.06 -8.02 19.47
CA ARG A 67 -10.22 -7.84 20.92
C ARG A 67 -11.67 -8.02 21.37
N ASP A 68 -12.61 -7.41 20.65
CA ASP A 68 -14.00 -7.29 21.06
C ASP A 68 -14.90 -8.35 20.41
N GLY A 69 -14.33 -9.24 19.60
CA GLY A 69 -15.08 -10.30 18.93
C GLY A 69 -16.18 -9.77 18.01
N ILE A 70 -16.06 -8.55 17.47
CA ILE A 70 -17.09 -7.88 16.65
C ILE A 70 -17.52 -8.75 15.46
N LEU A 71 -16.60 -9.55 14.88
CA LEU A 71 -16.93 -10.52 13.83
C LEU A 71 -17.89 -11.62 14.30
N SER A 72 -17.87 -11.97 15.59
CA SER A 72 -18.82 -12.92 16.19
C SER A 72 -20.17 -12.26 16.50
N ILE A 73 -20.16 -10.99 16.92
CA ILE A 73 -21.39 -10.22 17.19
C ILE A 73 -22.11 -9.89 15.88
N ALA A 74 -21.39 -9.46 14.85
CA ALA A 74 -21.94 -9.22 13.52
C ALA A 74 -22.55 -10.49 12.92
N ARG A 75 -21.88 -11.64 13.04
CA ARG A 75 -22.43 -12.94 12.61
C ARG A 75 -23.68 -13.36 13.38
N LYS A 76 -23.71 -13.14 14.71
CA LYS A 76 -24.90 -13.43 15.52
C LYS A 76 -26.07 -12.52 15.16
N ALA A 77 -25.80 -11.22 14.98
CA ALA A 77 -26.81 -10.26 14.54
C ALA A 77 -27.39 -10.63 13.17
N ASP A 78 -26.55 -11.04 12.23
CA ASP A 78 -26.96 -11.51 10.89
C ASP A 78 -27.83 -12.78 10.96
N SER A 79 -27.45 -13.76 11.80
CA SER A 79 -28.26 -14.96 12.06
C SER A 79 -29.62 -14.63 12.67
N THR A 80 -29.65 -13.76 13.69
CA THR A 80 -30.90 -13.34 14.35
C THR A 80 -31.80 -12.57 13.39
N LEU A 81 -31.25 -11.71 12.53
CA LEU A 81 -32.02 -11.03 11.50
C LEU A 81 -32.65 -12.02 10.52
N THR A 82 -31.92 -13.06 10.11
CA THR A 82 -32.43 -14.11 9.21
C THR A 82 -33.61 -14.86 9.84
N GLU A 83 -33.52 -15.25 11.11
CA GLU A 83 -34.62 -15.91 11.84
C GLU A 83 -35.87 -15.03 11.93
N ILE A 84 -35.70 -13.73 12.18
CA ILE A 84 -36.80 -12.77 12.18
C ILE A 84 -37.48 -12.71 10.80
N PHE A 85 -36.69 -12.66 9.73
CA PHE A 85 -37.23 -12.64 8.37
C PHE A 85 -38.02 -13.90 8.02
N ASP A 86 -37.52 -15.07 8.41
CA ASP A 86 -38.21 -16.34 8.16
C ASP A 86 -39.51 -16.44 8.96
N ALA A 87 -39.52 -15.98 10.22
CA ALA A 87 -40.73 -15.91 11.03
C ALA A 87 -41.78 -14.95 10.43
N LEU A 88 -41.35 -13.78 9.95
CA LEU A 88 -42.23 -12.82 9.28
C LEU A 88 -42.79 -13.39 7.97
N LYS A 89 -41.98 -14.13 7.21
CA LYS A 89 -42.40 -14.82 5.98
C LYS A 89 -43.40 -15.93 6.27
N TYR A 90 -43.17 -16.71 7.31
CA TYR A 90 -44.09 -17.74 7.79
C TYR A 90 -45.43 -17.12 8.20
N PHE A 91 -45.41 -16.05 9.01
CA PHE A 91 -46.62 -15.34 9.44
C PHE A 91 -47.42 -14.78 8.26
N ASN A 92 -46.76 -14.08 7.34
CA ASN A 92 -47.38 -13.51 6.13
C ASN A 92 -47.91 -14.57 5.13
N SER A 93 -47.47 -15.82 5.25
CA SER A 93 -47.98 -16.94 4.43
C SER A 93 -49.20 -17.63 5.05
N HIS A 94 -49.36 -17.58 6.38
CA HIS A 94 -50.50 -18.16 7.09
C HIS A 94 -51.69 -17.19 7.16
N ASP A 95 -51.43 -15.88 7.23
CA ASP A 95 -52.48 -14.84 7.21
C ASP A 95 -53.27 -14.79 5.89
N ARG A 96 -52.79 -15.45 4.82
CA ARG A 96 -53.47 -15.55 3.52
C ARG A 96 -54.29 -16.82 3.33
N GLN A 97 -54.30 -17.74 4.30
CA GLN A 97 -55.08 -18.99 4.22
C GLN A 97 -56.41 -18.93 4.99
N ASP A 98 -56.59 -17.92 5.85
CA ASP A 98 -57.79 -17.73 6.70
C ASP A 98 -58.78 -16.67 6.15
N THR A 99 -58.65 -16.27 4.88
CA THR A 99 -59.64 -15.45 4.12
C THR A 99 -60.04 -16.13 2.83
#